data_AF-K0VYY2-F1
#
_entry.id   AF-K0VYY2-F1
#
_cell.length_a   1.000
_cell.length_b   1.000
_cell.length_c   1.000
_cell.angle_alpha   90.00
_cell.angle_beta   90.00
_cell.angle_gamma   90.00
#
_symmetry.space_group_name_H-M   'P 1'
#
loop_
_entity.id
_entity.type
_entity.pdbx_description
1 polymer ?
#
loop_
_entity_poly.entity_id
_entity_poly.type
_entity_poly.pdbx_seq_one_letter_code
_entity_poly.pdbx_strand_id
1 'polypeptide(L)'
;MVPVWSDQVLQAIAQGVLPETTGLVQLTDLALCGGFSSITVFSNGANRDAALKLAAFMLTKEMQEAIITQIGGFPAVSWDHISEDLRKKYADVIPSTIPTFPGGDWEKAINDGWYRSVAPGISRT
;
A
#
# COMPACT_ATOMS: atom_id res chain seq x y z
N MET A 1 -18.71 10.28 -4.67
CA MET A 1 -17.50 9.73 -4.03
C MET A 1 -17.70 8.23 -3.86
N VAL A 2 -16.72 7.42 -4.27
CA VAL A 2 -16.78 5.95 -4.18
C VAL A 2 -15.43 5.43 -3.67
N PRO A 3 -15.40 4.37 -2.86
CA PRO A 3 -14.14 3.73 -2.49
C PRO A 3 -13.58 2.96 -3.68
N VAL A 4 -12.31 3.19 -3.99
CA VAL A 4 -11.58 2.54 -5.08
C VAL A 4 -10.15 2.27 -4.63
N TRP A 5 -9.52 1.24 -5.22
CA TRP A 5 -8.09 1.04 -5.03
C TRP A 5 -7.30 2.11 -5.79
N SER A 6 -6.18 2.56 -5.20
CA SER A 6 -5.35 3.63 -5.75
C SER A 6 -4.75 3.27 -7.11
N ASP A 7 -4.31 2.03 -7.30
CA ASP A 7 -3.85 1.51 -8.59
C ASP A 7 -4.94 1.60 -9.67
N GLN A 8 -6.17 1.19 -9.33
CA GLN A 8 -7.30 1.20 -10.26
C GLN A 8 -7.66 2.61 -10.73
N VAL A 9 -7.71 3.59 -9.82
CA VAL A 9 -8.06 4.96 -10.18
C VAL A 9 -6.93 5.66 -10.94
N LEU A 10 -5.67 5.45 -10.55
CA LEU A 10 -4.52 6.01 -11.26
C LEU A 10 -4.41 5.43 -12.68
N GLN A 11 -4.64 4.12 -12.84
CA GLN A 11 -4.68 3.48 -14.15
C GLN A 11 -5.83 4.02 -15.00
N ALA A 12 -7.03 4.18 -14.43
CA ALA A 12 -8.18 4.70 -15.17
C ALA A 12 -7.97 6.15 -15.63
N ILE A 13 -7.32 6.99 -14.82
CA ILE A 13 -6.91 8.35 -15.23
C ILE A 13 -5.86 8.27 -16.35
N ALA A 14 -4.81 7.46 -16.17
CA ALA A 14 -3.74 7.32 -17.16
C ALA A 14 -4.23 6.80 -18.53
N GLN A 15 -5.25 5.95 -18.54
CA GLN A 15 -5.89 5.43 -19.76
C GLN A 15 -6.93 6.39 -20.35
N GLY A 16 -7.20 7.53 -19.71
CA GLY A 16 -8.23 8.49 -20.14
C GLY A 16 -9.66 8.01 -19.94
N VAL A 17 -9.87 6.91 -19.20
CA VAL A 17 -11.21 6.44 -18.79
C VAL A 17 -11.82 7.43 -17.80
N LEU A 18 -10.99 8.00 -16.93
CA LEU A 18 -11.34 9.10 -16.04
C LEU A 18 -10.60 10.38 -16.45
N PRO A 19 -11.23 11.56 -16.34
CA PRO A 19 -10.56 12.83 -16.59
C PRO A 19 -9.40 13.08 -15.61
N GLU A 20 -8.37 13.80 -16.04
CA GLU A 20 -7.28 14.27 -15.16
C GLU A 20 -7.77 15.17 -14.02
N THR A 21 -8.96 15.76 -14.16
CA THR A 21 -9.63 16.57 -13.15
C THR A 21 -10.34 15.75 -12.07
N THR A 22 -10.25 14.41 -12.11
CA THR A 22 -10.82 13.53 -11.08
C THR A 22 -10.12 13.75 -9.75
N GLY A 23 -10.86 14.20 -8.74
CA GLY A 23 -10.33 14.38 -7.39
C GLY A 23 -10.06 13.06 -6.66
N LEU A 24 -8.92 12.98 -5.97
CA LEU A 24 -8.53 11.85 -5.12
C LEU A 24 -8.43 12.34 -3.68
N VAL A 25 -9.08 11.65 -2.75
CA VAL A 25 -9.10 12.00 -1.32
C VAL A 25 -9.03 10.74 -0.47
N GLN A 26 -8.45 10.86 0.73
CA GLN A 26 -8.34 9.79 1.72
C GLN A 26 -8.72 10.31 3.12
N LEU A 27 -9.16 9.41 4.01
CA LEU A 27 -9.31 9.70 5.43
C LEU A 27 -7.93 9.90 6.07
N THR A 28 -7.72 11.02 6.73
CA THR A 28 -6.39 11.39 7.24
C THR A 28 -6.08 10.81 8.62
N ASP A 29 -7.10 10.54 9.44
CA ASP A 29 -7.02 10.01 10.80
C ASP A 29 -7.10 8.47 10.86
N LEU A 30 -7.76 7.85 9.88
CA LEU A 30 -7.80 6.39 9.70
C LEU A 30 -7.83 6.04 8.20
N ALA A 31 -6.65 5.92 7.59
CA ALA A 31 -6.54 5.61 6.18
C ALA A 31 -7.28 4.32 5.80
N LEU A 32 -8.02 4.36 4.68
CA LEU A 32 -8.44 3.15 3.98
C LEU A 32 -7.21 2.55 3.29
N CYS A 33 -6.51 1.66 4.00
CA CYS A 33 -5.29 1.04 3.53
C CYS A 33 -5.44 -0.48 3.39
N GLY A 34 -4.60 -1.05 2.52
CA GLY A 34 -4.31 -2.48 2.53
C GLY A 34 -3.26 -2.84 3.59
N GLY A 35 -2.50 -3.89 3.31
CA GLY A 35 -1.33 -4.27 4.10
C GLY A 35 -0.02 -3.72 3.54
N PHE A 36 1.05 -3.79 4.34
CA PHE A 36 2.40 -3.47 3.89
C PHE A 36 3.01 -4.66 3.13
N SER A 37 3.51 -4.41 1.92
CA SER A 37 4.41 -5.32 1.23
C SER A 37 5.77 -5.36 1.94
N SER A 38 6.34 -6.55 2.11
CA SER A 38 7.57 -6.75 2.89
C SER A 38 8.60 -7.57 2.13
N ILE A 39 9.88 -7.23 2.29
CA ILE A 39 11.02 -8.04 1.85
C ILE A 39 11.64 -8.69 3.09
N THR A 40 11.73 -10.02 3.10
CA THR A 40 12.37 -10.76 4.20
C THR A 40 13.75 -11.22 3.75
N VAL A 41 14.79 -10.88 4.53
CA VAL A 41 16.15 -11.36 4.31
C VAL A 41 16.48 -12.43 5.33
N PHE A 42 16.72 -13.65 4.87
CA PHE A 42 17.09 -14.76 5.75
C PHE A 42 18.45 -14.53 6.40
N SER A 43 18.50 -14.75 7.72
CA SER A 43 19.73 -14.58 8.52
C SER A 43 20.82 -15.58 8.12
N ASN A 44 20.43 -16.76 7.65
CA ASN A 44 21.31 -17.84 7.17
C ASN A 44 21.36 -17.95 5.64
N GLY A 45 20.91 -16.93 4.91
CA GLY A 45 20.88 -16.97 3.44
C GLY A 45 22.28 -16.97 2.83
N ALA A 46 22.53 -17.84 1.84
CA ALA A 46 23.81 -17.96 1.15
C ALA A 46 24.29 -16.65 0.49
N ASN A 47 23.36 -15.78 0.09
CA ASN A 47 23.62 -14.48 -0.54
C ASN A 47 23.07 -13.30 0.29
N ARG A 48 23.13 -13.40 1.62
CA ARG A 48 22.55 -12.41 2.54
C ARG A 48 22.96 -10.96 2.22
N ASP A 49 24.23 -10.72 1.93
CA ASP A 49 24.72 -9.37 1.64
C ASP A 49 24.14 -8.79 0.34
N ALA A 50 23.94 -9.63 -0.69
CA ALA A 50 23.28 -9.22 -1.92
C ALA A 50 21.79 -8.94 -1.70
N ALA A 51 21.12 -9.76 -0.89
CA ALA A 51 19.72 -9.52 -0.52
C ALA A 51 19.53 -8.21 0.26
N LEU A 52 20.47 -7.86 1.15
CA LEU A 52 20.46 -6.57 1.85
C LEU A 52 20.68 -5.39 0.88
N LYS A 53 21.53 -5.55 -0.14
CA LYS A 53 21.70 -4.52 -1.19
C LYS A 53 20.43 -4.31 -2.00
N LEU A 54 19.70 -5.39 -2.31
CA LEU A 54 18.40 -5.28 -2.98
C LEU A 54 17.38 -4.55 -2.10
N ALA A 55 17.29 -4.88 -0.81
CA ALA A 55 16.42 -4.17 0.12
C ALA A 55 16.76 -2.67 0.21
N ALA A 56 18.05 -2.32 0.25
CA ALA A 56 18.51 -0.93 0.23
C ALA A 56 18.16 -0.23 -1.09
N PHE A 57 18.33 -0.89 -2.24
CA PHE A 57 17.93 -0.36 -3.55
C PHE A 57 16.43 -0.04 -3.60
N MET A 58 15.58 -0.91 -3.07
CA MET A 58 14.14 -0.67 -3.03
C MET A 58 13.76 0.55 -2.18
N LEU A 59 14.57 0.93 -1.20
CA LEU A 59 14.34 2.11 -0.36
C LEU A 59 14.90 3.42 -0.95
N THR A 60 15.52 3.37 -2.13
CA THR A 60 15.97 4.60 -2.82
C THR A 60 14.77 5.46 -3.22
N LYS A 61 14.98 6.78 -3.29
CA LYS A 61 13.95 7.74 -3.71
C LYS A 61 13.30 7.35 -5.05
N GLU A 62 14.12 6.98 -6.04
CA GLU A 62 13.64 6.57 -7.36
C GLU A 62 12.64 5.41 -7.27
N MET A 63 12.98 4.36 -6.52
CA MET A 63 12.09 3.20 -6.36
C MET A 63 10.83 3.54 -5.56
N GLN A 64 10.96 4.41 -4.54
CA GLN A 64 9.82 4.84 -3.73
C GLN A 64 8.86 5.74 -4.52
N GLU A 65 9.37 6.60 -5.41
CA GLU A 65 8.55 7.39 -6.34
C GLU A 65 7.89 6.52 -7.42
N ALA A 66 8.57 5.46 -7.87
CA ALA A 66 7.98 4.46 -8.76
C ALA A 66 6.82 3.69 -8.09
N ILE A 67 6.94 3.34 -6.80
CA ILE A 67 5.84 2.72 -6.05
C ILE A 67 4.58 3.61 -6.06
N ILE A 68 4.75 4.92 -5.85
CA ILE A 68 3.64 5.88 -5.86
C ILE A 68 3.00 5.98 -7.25
N THR A 69 3.83 6.09 -8.30
CA THR A 69 3.36 6.47 -9.64
C THR A 69 2.97 5.30 -10.54
N GLN A 70 3.60 4.15 -10.37
CA GLN A 70 3.39 2.96 -11.23
C GLN A 70 2.52 1.90 -10.55
N ILE A 71 2.60 1.79 -9.23
CA ILE A 71 1.84 0.80 -8.45
C ILE A 71 0.66 1.45 -7.73
N GLY A 72 0.69 2.77 -7.48
CA GLY A 72 -0.30 3.43 -6.64
C GLY A 72 -0.17 3.07 -5.17
N GLY A 73 1.01 2.63 -4.72
CA GLY A 73 1.26 2.27 -3.33
C GLY A 73 1.70 3.46 -2.46
N PHE A 74 1.63 3.29 -1.14
CA PHE A 74 2.31 4.19 -0.20
C PHE A 74 3.81 3.89 -0.19
N PRO A 75 4.67 4.92 -0.07
CA PRO A 75 6.10 4.70 0.10
C PRO A 75 6.39 4.06 1.47
N ALA A 76 7.43 3.24 1.52
CA ALA A 76 7.98 2.64 2.75
C ALA A 76 8.89 3.62 3.51
N VAL A 77 9.24 4.76 2.92
CA VAL A 77 10.02 5.85 3.54
C VAL A 77 9.11 7.02 3.88
N SER A 78 9.56 7.92 4.77
CA SER A 78 8.85 9.18 5.03
C SER A 78 8.63 9.96 3.73
N TRP A 79 7.46 10.61 3.62
CA TRP A 79 7.14 11.49 2.50
C TRP A 79 8.16 12.62 2.32
N ASP A 80 8.91 13.02 3.37
CA ASP A 80 9.98 14.02 3.26
C ASP A 80 11.16 13.57 2.38
N HIS A 81 11.27 12.27 2.08
CA HIS A 81 12.25 11.73 1.13
C HIS A 81 11.73 11.69 -0.32
N ILE A 82 10.46 12.02 -0.53
CA ILE A 82 9.80 12.08 -1.83
C ILE A 82 9.88 13.52 -2.39
N SER A 83 9.93 13.66 -3.71
CA SER A 83 9.91 14.97 -4.37
C SER A 83 8.73 15.82 -3.92
N GLU A 84 8.97 17.14 -3.84
CA GLU A 84 7.95 18.10 -3.46
C GLU A 84 6.77 18.10 -4.44
N ASP A 85 7.02 17.94 -5.73
CA ASP A 85 5.97 17.88 -6.76
C ASP A 85 5.02 16.70 -6.53
N LEU A 86 5.55 15.51 -6.23
CA LEU A 86 4.71 14.34 -5.91
C LEU A 86 3.97 14.52 -4.59
N ARG A 87 4.63 15.07 -3.56
CA ARG A 87 3.96 15.39 -2.28
C ARG A 87 2.79 16.35 -2.47
N LYS A 88 2.97 17.41 -3.26
CA LYS A 88 1.90 18.38 -3.56
C LYS A 88 0.78 17.74 -4.38
N LYS A 89 1.13 16.95 -5.41
CA LYS A 89 0.14 16.26 -6.25
C LYS A 89 -0.76 15.32 -5.46
N TYR A 90 -0.22 14.67 -4.44
CA TYR A 90 -0.93 13.65 -3.64
C TYR A 90 -1.26 14.11 -2.22
N ALA A 91 -1.19 15.41 -1.92
CA ALA A 91 -1.39 15.93 -0.55
C ALA A 91 -2.70 15.45 0.10
N ASP A 92 -3.78 15.39 -0.69
CA ASP A 92 -5.12 14.98 -0.23
C ASP A 92 -5.27 13.46 0.02
N VAL A 93 -4.25 12.66 -0.33
CA VAL A 93 -4.23 11.21 -0.11
C VAL A 93 -3.12 10.76 0.86
N ILE A 94 -2.32 11.68 1.41
CA ILE A 94 -1.29 11.35 2.41
C ILE A 94 -1.96 11.26 3.79
N PRO A 95 -2.05 10.06 4.40
CA PRO A 95 -2.63 9.95 5.72
C PRO A 95 -1.64 10.38 6.81
N SER A 96 -2.17 10.84 7.95
CA SER A 96 -1.34 11.14 9.13
C SER A 96 -0.89 9.87 9.85
N THR A 97 -1.66 8.79 9.73
CA THR A 97 -1.37 7.47 10.31
C THR A 97 -1.82 6.36 9.35
N ILE A 98 -1.08 5.26 9.33
CA ILE A 98 -1.50 4.02 8.67
C ILE A 98 -1.80 3.01 9.79
N PRO A 99 -3.02 2.47 9.90
CA PRO A 99 -3.33 1.51 10.93
C PRO A 99 -2.53 0.22 10.75
N THR A 100 -2.09 -0.36 11.86
CA THR A 100 -1.52 -1.71 11.89
C THR A 100 -2.57 -2.68 12.41
N PHE A 101 -2.80 -3.74 11.64
CA PHE A 101 -3.72 -4.80 12.03
C PHE A 101 -2.95 -5.89 12.78
N PRO A 102 -3.30 -6.21 14.04
CA PRO A 102 -2.59 -7.23 14.80
C PRO A 102 -2.68 -8.60 14.12
N GLY A 103 -1.59 -9.36 14.08
CA GLY A 103 -1.65 -10.75 13.63
C GLY A 103 -2.22 -11.71 14.69
N GLY A 104 -2.01 -13.01 14.48
CA GLY A 104 -2.22 -14.02 15.51
C GLY A 104 -3.70 -14.27 15.82
N ASP A 105 -4.08 -14.23 17.09
CA ASP A 105 -5.44 -14.61 17.50
C ASP A 105 -6.50 -13.61 17.04
N TRP A 106 -6.14 -12.33 16.89
CA TRP A 106 -7.03 -11.34 16.29
C TRP A 106 -7.33 -11.67 14.82
N GLU A 107 -6.28 -11.95 14.04
CA GLU A 107 -6.41 -12.29 12.62
C GLU A 107 -7.21 -13.57 12.42
N LYS A 108 -6.98 -14.60 13.24
CA LYS A 108 -7.79 -15.83 13.23
C LYS A 108 -9.26 -15.53 13.48
N ALA A 109 -9.58 -14.72 14.51
CA ALA A 109 -10.95 -14.39 14.88
C ALA A 109 -11.66 -13.57 13.80
N ILE A 110 -10.98 -12.60 13.19
CA ILE A 110 -11.51 -11.79 12.07
C ILE A 110 -11.82 -12.69 10.87
N ASN A 111 -10.88 -13.56 10.47
CA ASN A 111 -11.09 -14.47 9.34
C ASN A 111 -12.23 -15.46 9.61
N ASP A 112 -12.29 -16.04 10.81
CA ASP A 112 -13.40 -16.92 11.21
C ASP A 112 -14.75 -16.19 11.15
N GLY A 113 -14.81 -14.95 11.65
CA GLY A 113 -15.98 -14.09 11.56
C GLY A 113 -16.40 -13.80 10.11
N TRP A 114 -15.45 -13.50 9.23
CA TRP A 114 -15.72 -13.26 7.82
C TRP A 114 -16.33 -14.47 7.13
N TYR A 115 -15.77 -15.66 7.32
CA TYR A 115 -16.35 -16.88 6.77
C TYR A 115 -17.74 -17.20 7.34
N ARG A 116 -18.03 -16.87 8.61
CA ARG A 116 -19.37 -17.09 9.17
C ARG A 116 -20.41 -16.10 8.65
N SER A 117 -20.03 -14.84 8.46
CA SER A 117 -20.97 -13.74 8.24
C SER A 117 -21.04 -13.26 6.79
N VAL A 118 -19.95 -13.39 6.03
CA VAL A 118 -19.82 -12.87 4.66
C VAL A 118 -19.80 -14.01 3.64
N ALA A 119 -19.06 -15.08 3.92
CA ALA A 119 -18.92 -16.22 3.01
C ALA A 119 -19.32 -17.58 3.64
N PRO A 120 -20.53 -17.71 4.22
CA PRO A 120 -20.94 -18.91 4.96
C PRO A 120 -21.00 -20.19 4.12
N GLY A 121 -21.13 -20.07 2.79
CA GLY A 121 -21.19 -21.21 1.88
C GLY A 121 -19.84 -21.73 1.38
N ILE A 122 -18.72 -21.10 1.75
CA ILE A 122 -17.39 -21.50 1.28
C ILE A 122 -16.78 -22.50 2.27
N SER A 123 -16.41 -23.69 1.77
CA SER A 123 -15.67 -24.68 2.57
C SER A 123 -14.28 -24.16 2.92
N ARG A 124 -13.83 -24.44 4.14
CA ARG A 124 -12.51 -24.02 4.66
C ARG A 124 -11.42 -25.09 4.51
N THR A 125 -11.75 -26.18 3.83
CA THR A 125 -10.91 -27.36 3.59
C THR A 125 -10.03 -27.19 2.37
#